data_AF-A0AA35CM67-F1
#
_entry.id   AF-A0AA35CM67-F1
#
_cell.length_a   1.000
_cell.length_b   1.000
_cell.length_c   1.000
_cell.angle_alpha   90.00
_cell.angle_beta   90.00
_cell.angle_gamma   90.00
#
_symmetry.space_group_name_H-M   'P 1'
#
loop_
_entity.id
_entity.type
_entity.pdbx_description
1 polymer ?
#
loop_
_entity_poly.entity_id
_entity_poly.type
_entity_poly.pdbx_seq_one_letter_code
_entity_poly.pdbx_strand_id
1 'polypeptide(L)'
;MSSRTVSRRPRTGRRVGVRPGALLLLFVLLAALLPVPVLEVGSPGRGAPLRRPVYPGYRFALRYEHSLFDVPVTEAFEVDLWGRLVLYEVVAPDERIAGYYDIPGARAEVVPGRTRLYGFRFPYRRLTVAATPVGRRTYEDRTCRLPLSAVAGAWGPATLRVRLVPFGLSLYWLGRGTADCATRSAE
;
A
#
# COMPACT_ATOMS: atom_id res chain seq x y z
N MET A 1 4.64 76.45 42.72
CA MET A 1 4.63 75.53 41.56
C MET A 1 5.08 74.16 42.04
N SER A 2 4.19 73.18 42.06
CA SER A 2 4.41 71.89 42.73
C SER A 2 4.68 70.80 41.68
N SER A 3 5.94 70.37 41.60
CA SER A 3 6.40 69.35 40.64
C SER A 3 5.94 67.96 41.09
N ARG A 4 4.94 67.40 40.41
CA ARG A 4 4.51 66.01 40.60
C ARG A 4 5.49 65.07 39.89
N THR A 5 6.34 64.40 40.66
CA THR A 5 7.23 63.35 40.20
C THR A 5 6.43 62.10 39.82
N VAL A 6 6.24 61.86 38.52
CA VAL A 6 5.55 60.67 38.00
C VAL A 6 6.47 59.46 38.09
N SER A 7 6.29 58.66 39.13
CA SER A 7 6.95 57.35 39.31
C SER A 7 6.46 56.35 38.26
N ARG A 8 7.17 56.24 37.13
CA ARG A 8 6.97 55.16 36.14
C ARG A 8 7.40 53.83 36.77
N ARG A 9 6.44 52.99 37.15
CA ARG A 9 6.72 51.60 37.54
C ARG A 9 7.28 50.83 36.33
N PRO A 10 8.35 50.04 36.51
CA PRO A 10 8.87 49.19 35.45
C PRO A 10 7.82 48.13 35.11
N ARG A 11 7.35 48.12 33.85
CA ARG A 11 6.58 47.02 33.27
C ARG A 11 7.51 45.82 33.22
N THR A 12 7.41 44.93 34.20
CA THR A 12 8.02 43.61 34.16
C THR A 12 7.35 42.82 33.04
N GLY A 13 7.95 42.88 31.86
CA GLY A 13 7.56 42.08 30.71
C GLY A 13 7.72 40.61 31.07
N ARG A 14 6.59 39.96 31.38
CA ARG A 14 6.52 38.54 31.70
C ARG A 14 6.89 37.77 30.42
N ARG A 15 8.18 37.43 30.26
CA ARG A 15 8.63 36.57 29.17
C ARG A 15 7.98 35.21 29.39
N VAL A 16 7.01 34.87 28.55
CA VAL A 16 6.44 33.53 28.50
C VAL A 16 7.52 32.62 27.91
N GLY A 17 8.35 32.05 28.78
CA GLY A 17 9.34 31.06 28.39
C GLY A 17 8.63 29.79 27.99
N VAL A 18 8.59 29.50 26.69
CA VAL A 18 8.13 28.20 26.20
C VAL A 18 9.17 27.17 26.66
N ARG A 19 8.75 26.23 27.52
CA ARG A 19 9.62 25.14 27.95
C ARG A 19 9.99 24.29 26.74
N PRO A 20 11.27 23.95 26.51
CA PRO A 20 11.72 23.19 25.34
C PRO A 20 11.00 21.84 25.20
N GLY A 21 10.59 21.22 26.32
CA GLY A 21 9.80 19.99 26.31
C GLY A 21 8.41 20.14 25.67
N ALA A 22 7.78 21.31 25.76
CA ALA A 22 6.49 21.57 25.13
C ALA A 22 6.61 21.63 23.60
N LEU A 23 7.71 22.19 23.08
CA LEU A 23 7.99 22.23 21.64
C LEU A 23 8.29 20.84 21.08
N LEU A 24 9.08 20.03 21.78
CA LEU A 24 9.36 18.66 21.39
C LEU A 24 8.08 17.81 21.34
N LEU A 25 7.25 17.90 22.38
CA LEU A 25 5.97 17.18 22.45
C LEU A 25 5.05 17.58 21.28
N LEU A 26 4.94 18.88 21.01
CA LEU A 26 4.16 19.39 19.89
C LEU A 26 4.69 18.86 18.55
N PHE A 27 6.00 18.84 18.36
CA PHE A 27 6.62 18.31 17.15
C PHE A 27 6.32 16.83 16.94
N VAL A 28 6.45 16.00 17.97
CA VAL A 28 6.11 14.57 17.92
C VAL A 28 4.63 14.36 17.60
N LEU A 29 3.76 15.16 18.21
CA LEU A 29 2.31 15.07 17.98
C LEU A 29 1.95 15.46 16.54
N LEU A 30 2.57 16.50 16.00
CA LEU A 30 2.42 16.90 14.59
C LEU A 30 2.97 15.83 13.63
N ALA A 31 4.13 15.24 13.95
CA ALA A 31 4.70 14.17 13.15
C ALA A 31 3.79 12.93 13.11
N ALA A 32 3.12 12.58 14.22
CA ALA A 32 2.17 11.49 14.28
C ALA A 32 0.91 11.70 13.40
N LEU A 33 0.61 12.94 13.03
CA LEU A 33 -0.52 13.30 12.17
C LEU A 33 -0.15 13.34 10.68
N LEU A 34 1.14 13.21 10.33
CA LEU A 34 1.56 13.21 8.93
C LEU A 34 0.92 12.03 8.17
N PRO A 35 0.35 12.27 6.98
CA PRO A 35 -0.24 11.22 6.19
C PRO A 35 0.85 10.32 5.60
N VAL A 36 0.69 9.00 5.77
CA VAL A 36 1.56 7.98 5.19
C VAL A 36 0.74 7.06 4.29
N PRO A 37 1.22 6.75 3.08
CA PRO A 37 0.53 5.83 2.19
C PRO A 37 0.62 4.40 2.70
N VAL A 38 -0.53 3.73 2.74
CA VAL A 38 -0.70 2.36 3.18
C VAL A 38 -1.49 1.60 2.12
N LEU A 39 -0.92 0.50 1.63
CA LEU A 39 -1.61 -0.48 0.81
C LEU A 39 -2.57 -1.28 1.70
N GLU A 40 -3.85 -1.19 1.38
CA GLU A 40 -4.90 -2.01 1.97
C GLU A 40 -5.25 -3.14 1.01
N VAL A 41 -5.23 -4.38 1.50
CA VAL A 41 -5.82 -5.55 0.82
C VAL A 41 -6.96 -6.06 1.68
N GLY A 42 -8.17 -6.07 1.13
CA GLY A 42 -9.39 -6.32 1.88
C GLY A 42 -10.58 -6.71 1.03
N SER A 43 -11.73 -6.88 1.67
CA SER A 43 -12.99 -7.11 0.98
C SER A 43 -13.96 -5.95 1.26
N PRO A 44 -14.79 -5.54 0.28
CA PRO A 44 -15.81 -4.54 0.50
C PRO A 44 -16.67 -4.88 1.73
N GLY A 45 -16.75 -3.96 2.69
CA GLY A 45 -17.58 -4.12 3.89
C GLY A 45 -16.99 -5.00 5.02
N ARG A 46 -15.90 -5.76 4.79
CA ARG A 46 -15.26 -6.62 5.81
C ARG A 46 -13.94 -6.10 6.37
N GLY A 47 -13.52 -4.91 5.92
CA GLY A 47 -12.25 -4.29 6.32
C GLY A 47 -11.06 -4.80 5.50
N ALA A 48 -9.86 -4.36 5.92
CA ALA A 48 -8.60 -4.69 5.28
C ALA A 48 -7.71 -5.49 6.26
N PRO A 49 -7.68 -6.83 6.17
CA PRO A 49 -6.82 -7.67 7.01
C PRO A 49 -5.33 -7.37 6.78
N LEU A 50 -4.94 -6.99 5.56
CA LEU A 50 -3.58 -6.52 5.30
C LEU A 50 -3.56 -5.00 5.13
N ARG A 51 -2.72 -4.37 5.94
CA ARG A 51 -2.34 -2.95 5.83
C ARG A 51 -0.84 -2.85 5.85
N ARG A 52 -0.25 -2.43 4.73
CA ARG A 52 1.21 -2.35 4.56
C ARG A 52 1.61 -0.90 4.26
N PRO A 53 2.47 -0.26 5.08
CA PRO A 53 3.08 1.00 4.68
C PRO A 53 3.84 0.82 3.36
N VAL A 54 3.61 1.72 2.42
CA VAL A 54 4.25 1.68 1.09
C VAL A 54 4.94 3.01 0.80
N TYR A 55 5.84 3.00 -0.16
CA TYR A 55 6.54 4.18 -0.67
C TYR A 55 6.47 4.16 -2.21
N PRO A 56 6.68 5.28 -2.91
CA PRO A 56 6.77 5.28 -4.36
C PRO A 56 7.86 4.31 -4.85
N GLY A 57 7.52 3.44 -5.79
CA GLY A 57 8.37 2.34 -6.25
C GLY A 57 8.23 1.05 -5.43
N TYR A 58 7.38 1.02 -4.40
CA TYR A 58 7.05 -0.22 -3.69
C TYR A 58 6.48 -1.25 -4.66
N ARG A 59 7.02 -2.47 -4.66
CA ARG A 59 6.64 -3.55 -5.58
C ARG A 59 5.91 -4.68 -4.87
N PHE A 60 4.91 -5.22 -5.54
CA PHE A 60 4.20 -6.44 -5.16
C PHE A 60 3.73 -7.16 -6.44
N ALA A 61 3.24 -8.39 -6.29
CA ALA A 61 2.69 -9.18 -7.39
C ALA A 61 1.36 -9.80 -7.01
N LEU A 62 0.54 -10.10 -8.02
CA LEU A 62 -0.56 -11.03 -7.91
C LEU A 62 -0.20 -12.29 -8.68
N ARG A 63 -0.19 -13.44 -8.00
CA ARG A 63 0.07 -14.75 -8.61
C ARG A 63 -1.17 -15.59 -8.60
N TYR A 64 -1.46 -16.23 -9.72
CA TYR A 64 -2.71 -16.96 -9.89
C TYR A 64 -2.62 -17.98 -11.02
N GLU A 65 -3.58 -18.88 -11.06
CA GLU A 65 -3.72 -19.87 -12.13
C GLU A 65 -4.76 -19.35 -13.13
N HIS A 66 -4.37 -19.22 -14.40
CA HIS A 66 -5.23 -18.65 -15.42
C HIS A 66 -6.29 -19.68 -15.85
N SER A 67 -7.55 -19.45 -15.49
CA SER A 67 -8.62 -20.45 -15.68
C SER A 67 -8.85 -20.91 -17.11
N LEU A 68 -8.48 -20.12 -18.12
CA LEU A 68 -8.62 -20.50 -19.53
C LEU A 68 -7.45 -21.34 -20.05
N PHE A 69 -6.26 -21.14 -19.50
CA PHE A 69 -5.02 -21.73 -20.04
C PHE A 69 -4.39 -22.75 -19.10
N ASP A 70 -4.86 -22.80 -17.85
CA ASP A 70 -4.36 -23.69 -16.80
C ASP A 70 -2.86 -23.54 -16.55
N VAL A 71 -2.39 -22.27 -16.54
CA VAL A 71 -0.98 -21.93 -16.32
C VAL A 71 -0.83 -20.86 -15.25
N PRO A 72 0.28 -20.87 -14.50
CA PRO A 72 0.57 -19.83 -13.52
C PRO A 72 0.89 -18.50 -14.21
N VAL A 73 0.21 -17.44 -13.79
CA VAL A 73 0.43 -16.05 -14.22
C VAL A 73 0.87 -15.23 -13.03
N THR A 74 1.84 -14.34 -13.28
CA THR A 74 2.30 -13.32 -12.33
C THR A 74 2.07 -11.95 -12.93
N GLU A 75 1.23 -11.15 -12.29
CA GLU A 75 1.04 -9.73 -12.58
C GLU A 75 1.87 -8.90 -11.61
N ALA A 76 2.84 -8.14 -12.11
CA ALA A 76 3.71 -7.32 -11.28
C ALA A 76 3.22 -5.87 -11.22
N PHE A 77 3.12 -5.37 -9.98
CA PHE A 77 2.64 -4.04 -9.68
C PHE A 77 3.68 -3.21 -8.94
N GLU A 78 3.63 -1.90 -9.14
CA GLU A 78 4.34 -0.94 -8.32
C GLU A 78 3.42 0.20 -7.86
N VAL A 79 3.75 0.83 -6.74
CA VAL A 79 3.05 2.03 -6.27
C VAL A 79 3.72 3.27 -6.87
N ASP A 80 2.96 4.12 -7.57
CA ASP A 80 3.52 5.35 -8.12
C ASP A 80 3.59 6.51 -7.11
N LEU A 81 4.10 7.66 -7.55
CA LEU A 81 4.22 8.88 -6.73
C LEU A 81 2.87 9.43 -6.24
N TRP A 82 1.75 9.04 -6.86
CA TRP A 82 0.41 9.46 -6.51
C TRP A 82 -0.36 8.38 -5.71
N GLY A 83 0.32 7.30 -5.30
CA GLY A 83 -0.31 6.20 -4.58
C GLY A 83 -1.24 5.34 -5.44
N ARG A 84 -1.06 5.30 -6.76
CA ARG A 84 -1.79 4.37 -7.63
C ARG A 84 -1.02 3.07 -7.76
N LEU A 85 -1.75 1.97 -7.93
CA LEU A 85 -1.19 0.66 -8.24
C LEU A 85 -0.96 0.61 -9.75
N VAL A 86 0.25 0.40 -10.21
CA VAL A 86 0.58 0.37 -11.63
C VAL A 86 0.96 -1.04 -12.02
N LEU A 87 0.13 -1.70 -12.83
CA LEU A 87 0.53 -2.93 -13.51
C LEU A 87 1.54 -2.56 -14.59
N TYR A 88 2.73 -3.17 -14.54
CA TYR A 88 3.80 -2.86 -15.48
C TYR A 88 4.40 -4.09 -16.16
N GLU A 89 4.08 -5.29 -15.68
CA GLU A 89 4.60 -6.53 -16.25
C GLU A 89 3.63 -7.69 -15.98
N VAL A 90 3.53 -8.60 -16.95
CA VAL A 90 2.86 -9.89 -16.81
C VAL A 90 3.83 -10.99 -17.24
N VAL A 91 3.94 -12.06 -16.45
CA VAL A 91 4.80 -13.21 -16.74
C VAL A 91 3.99 -14.50 -16.65
N ALA A 92 4.16 -15.39 -17.61
CA ALA A 92 3.53 -16.71 -17.66
C ALA A 92 4.41 -17.69 -18.45
N PRO A 93 4.25 -19.02 -18.32
CA PRO A 93 5.03 -19.98 -19.11
C PRO A 93 4.51 -20.18 -20.55
N ASP A 94 3.30 -19.69 -20.85
CA ASP A 94 2.60 -19.91 -22.11
C ASP A 94 2.61 -18.66 -22.99
N GLU A 95 2.89 -18.79 -24.28
CA GLU A 95 2.90 -17.69 -25.27
C GLU A 95 1.52 -17.13 -25.60
N ARG A 96 0.46 -17.94 -25.45
CA ARG A 96 -0.94 -17.53 -25.69
C ARG A 96 -1.38 -16.41 -24.76
N ILE A 97 -0.70 -16.25 -23.62
CA ILE A 97 -0.92 -15.14 -22.68
C ILE A 97 -0.68 -13.78 -23.33
N ALA A 98 0.26 -13.68 -24.27
CA ALA A 98 0.50 -12.44 -25.01
C ALA A 98 -0.75 -12.00 -25.79
N GLY A 99 -1.34 -12.92 -26.55
CA GLY A 99 -2.55 -12.66 -27.32
C GLY A 99 -3.80 -12.49 -26.46
N TYR A 100 -3.85 -13.10 -25.27
CA TYR A 100 -4.97 -12.93 -24.33
C TYR A 100 -5.04 -11.52 -23.74
N TYR A 101 -3.90 -10.97 -23.34
CA TYR A 101 -3.85 -9.63 -22.76
C TYR A 101 -3.93 -8.53 -23.82
N ASP A 102 -3.38 -8.77 -25.01
CA ASP A 102 -3.37 -7.88 -26.18
C ASP A 102 -3.20 -6.39 -25.82
N ILE A 103 -2.21 -6.11 -24.97
CA ILE A 103 -2.00 -4.78 -24.40
C ILE A 103 -1.43 -3.86 -25.49
N PRO A 104 -2.11 -2.76 -25.86
CA PRO A 104 -1.59 -1.81 -26.83
C PRO A 104 -0.27 -1.20 -26.35
N GLY A 105 0.77 -1.29 -27.18
CA GLY A 105 2.10 -0.78 -26.89
C GLY A 105 2.95 -1.62 -25.93
N ALA A 106 2.45 -2.77 -25.45
CA ALA A 106 3.28 -3.72 -24.74
C ALA A 106 4.33 -4.35 -25.67
N ARG A 107 5.49 -4.64 -25.10
CA ARG A 107 6.51 -5.50 -25.67
C ARG A 107 6.31 -6.90 -25.12
N ALA A 108 6.46 -7.90 -25.98
CA ALA A 108 6.49 -9.30 -25.59
C ALA A 108 7.90 -9.86 -25.78
N GLU A 109 8.42 -10.51 -24.74
CA GLU A 109 9.61 -11.34 -24.79
C GLU A 109 9.15 -12.78 -24.58
N VAL A 110 9.28 -13.61 -25.61
CA VAL A 110 8.86 -15.01 -25.61
C VAL A 110 10.11 -15.88 -25.73
N VAL A 111 10.37 -16.66 -24.70
CA VAL A 111 11.42 -17.70 -24.68
C VAL A 111 10.79 -19.03 -24.25
N PRO A 112 11.41 -20.18 -24.55
CA PRO A 112 10.84 -21.48 -24.16
C PRO A 112 10.50 -21.54 -22.67
N GLY A 113 9.21 -21.78 -22.36
CA GLY A 113 8.70 -21.88 -20.99
C GLY A 113 8.54 -20.53 -20.25
N ARG A 114 8.70 -19.39 -20.92
CA ARG A 114 8.48 -18.07 -20.33
C ARG A 114 8.11 -17.02 -21.37
N THR A 115 6.94 -16.43 -21.16
CA THR A 115 6.41 -15.25 -21.82
C THR A 115 6.39 -14.10 -20.83
N ARG A 116 6.93 -12.96 -21.25
CA ARG A 116 6.96 -11.72 -20.46
C ARG A 116 6.39 -10.59 -21.29
N LEU A 117 5.32 -9.96 -20.79
CA LEU A 117 4.74 -8.74 -21.32
C LEU A 117 5.20 -7.56 -20.47
N TYR A 118 5.74 -6.52 -21.09
CA TYR A 118 6.28 -5.35 -20.39
C TYR A 118 6.24 -4.10 -21.27
N GLY A 119 6.74 -2.96 -20.77
CA GLY A 119 6.79 -1.71 -21.54
C GLY A 119 5.47 -0.93 -21.59
N PHE A 120 4.47 -1.37 -20.83
CA PHE A 120 3.21 -0.69 -20.61
C PHE A 120 3.08 -0.26 -19.15
N ARG A 121 2.12 0.63 -18.85
CA ARG A 121 1.82 1.07 -17.48
C ARG A 121 0.33 1.32 -17.33
N PHE A 122 -0.36 0.49 -16.56
CA PHE A 122 -1.79 0.68 -16.27
C PHE A 122 -2.02 1.09 -14.82
N PRO A 123 -2.36 2.37 -14.57
CA PRO A 123 -2.59 2.85 -13.22
C PRO A 123 -4.02 2.55 -12.75
N TYR A 124 -4.12 2.00 -11.55
CA TYR A 124 -5.36 1.73 -10.83
C TYR A 124 -5.38 2.50 -9.51
N ARG A 125 -6.45 3.27 -9.27
CA ARG A 125 -6.71 3.82 -7.92
C ARG A 125 -7.19 2.74 -6.95
N ARG A 126 -7.90 1.75 -7.49
CA ARG A 126 -8.42 0.59 -6.79
C ARG A 126 -8.43 -0.56 -7.78
N LEU A 127 -7.87 -1.69 -7.38
CA LEU A 127 -7.94 -2.94 -8.12
C LEU A 127 -8.92 -3.86 -7.40
N THR A 128 -9.94 -4.33 -8.09
CA THR A 128 -10.90 -5.32 -7.57
C THR A 128 -10.72 -6.60 -8.36
N VAL A 129 -10.46 -7.71 -7.68
CA VAL A 129 -10.26 -9.03 -8.28
C VAL A 129 -11.16 -10.05 -7.60
N ALA A 130 -11.62 -11.03 -8.37
CA ALA A 130 -12.38 -12.15 -7.82
C ALA A 130 -11.43 -13.15 -7.15
N ALA A 131 -11.73 -13.53 -5.90
CA ALA A 131 -11.01 -14.55 -5.15
C ALA A 131 -11.62 -15.94 -5.40
N THR A 132 -11.61 -16.38 -6.66
CA THR A 132 -12.19 -17.67 -7.05
C THR A 132 -11.29 -18.83 -6.61
N PRO A 133 -11.87 -19.99 -6.25
CA PRO A 133 -11.09 -21.20 -5.94
C PRO A 133 -10.25 -21.71 -7.11
N VAL A 134 -10.68 -21.43 -8.35
CA VAL A 134 -9.95 -21.80 -9.58
C VAL A 134 -8.74 -20.90 -9.77
N GLY A 135 -8.91 -19.57 -9.65
CA GLY A 135 -7.82 -18.63 -9.89
C GLY A 135 -6.76 -18.67 -8.79
N ARG A 136 -7.12 -19.03 -7.55
CA ARG A 136 -6.20 -19.11 -6.40
C ARG A 136 -5.30 -17.86 -6.26
N ARG A 137 -5.87 -16.68 -6.58
CA ARG A 137 -5.14 -15.41 -6.58
C ARG A 137 -4.50 -15.16 -5.22
N THR A 138 -3.22 -14.88 -5.24
CA THR A 138 -2.39 -14.67 -4.07
C THR A 138 -1.65 -13.35 -4.23
N TYR A 139 -1.78 -12.47 -3.25
CA TYR A 139 -0.94 -11.28 -3.12
C TYR A 139 0.44 -11.70 -2.60
N GLU A 140 1.50 -11.18 -3.22
CA GLU A 140 2.88 -11.44 -2.82
C GLU A 140 3.71 -10.16 -2.80
N ASP A 141 4.43 -9.92 -1.71
CA ASP A 141 5.53 -8.97 -1.63
C ASP A 141 6.78 -9.64 -1.06
N ARG A 142 7.83 -8.86 -0.74
CA ARG A 142 9.10 -9.41 -0.20
C ARG A 142 8.95 -10.14 1.13
N THR A 143 7.87 -9.90 1.87
CA THR A 143 7.70 -10.32 3.27
C THR A 143 6.40 -11.08 3.52
N CYS A 144 5.49 -11.09 2.55
CA CYS A 144 4.12 -11.53 2.76
C CYS A 144 3.59 -12.29 1.55
N ARG A 145 2.88 -13.38 1.83
CA ARG A 145 2.07 -14.12 0.88
C ARG A 145 0.67 -14.24 1.45
N LEU A 146 -0.34 -13.73 0.75
CA LEU A 146 -1.71 -13.66 1.22
C LEU A 146 -2.68 -14.18 0.16
N PRO A 147 -3.24 -15.39 0.35
CA PRO A 147 -4.33 -15.87 -0.50
C PRO A 147 -5.52 -14.92 -0.42
N LEU A 148 -5.96 -14.38 -1.55
CA LEU A 148 -7.06 -13.40 -1.56
C LEU A 148 -8.40 -14.02 -1.16
N SER A 149 -8.55 -15.34 -1.29
CA SER A 149 -9.69 -16.10 -0.79
C SER A 149 -9.78 -16.11 0.74
N ALA A 150 -8.65 -16.04 1.46
CA ALA A 150 -8.65 -15.93 2.91
C ALA A 150 -9.19 -14.58 3.38
N VAL A 151 -9.09 -13.55 2.53
CA VAL A 151 -9.52 -12.19 2.81
C VAL A 151 -10.98 -11.95 2.41
N ALA A 152 -11.36 -12.39 1.20
CA ALA A 152 -12.67 -12.10 0.63
C ALA A 152 -13.69 -13.25 0.81
N GLY A 153 -13.24 -14.42 1.26
CA GLY A 153 -14.00 -15.66 1.16
C GLY A 153 -13.94 -16.24 -0.26
N ALA A 154 -14.27 -17.53 -0.40
CA ALA A 154 -14.37 -18.16 -1.71
C ALA A 154 -15.38 -17.38 -2.58
N TRP A 155 -14.95 -17.01 -3.79
CA TRP A 155 -15.75 -16.23 -4.77
C TRP A 155 -15.99 -14.75 -4.40
N GLY A 156 -15.50 -14.28 -3.25
CA GLY A 156 -15.67 -12.89 -2.85
C GLY A 156 -14.81 -11.92 -3.66
N PRO A 157 -15.21 -10.64 -3.76
CA PRO A 157 -14.35 -9.60 -4.30
C PRO A 157 -13.27 -9.22 -3.29
N ALA A 158 -12.01 -9.33 -3.71
CA ALA A 158 -10.87 -8.77 -3.02
C ALA A 158 -10.50 -7.43 -3.66
N THR A 159 -10.14 -6.46 -2.83
CA THR A 159 -9.82 -5.08 -3.24
C THR A 159 -8.44 -4.70 -2.74
N LEU A 160 -7.66 -4.10 -3.62
CA LEU A 160 -6.35 -3.54 -3.34
C LEU A 160 -6.40 -2.04 -3.64
N ARG A 161 -5.91 -1.21 -2.72
CA ARG A 161 -5.81 0.25 -2.92
C ARG A 161 -4.79 0.85 -1.96
N VAL A 162 -4.21 1.98 -2.33
CA VAL A 162 -3.43 2.79 -1.38
C VAL A 162 -4.34 3.83 -0.74
N ARG A 163 -4.21 4.01 0.57
CA ARG A 163 -4.83 5.11 1.31
C ARG A 163 -3.80 5.87 2.11
N LEU A 164 -3.99 7.17 2.23
CA LEU A 164 -3.25 7.99 3.19
C LEU A 164 -3.89 7.82 4.57
N VAL A 165 -3.08 7.44 5.56
CA VAL A 165 -3.48 7.33 6.96
C VAL A 165 -2.49 8.08 7.85
N PRO A 166 -2.92 8.67 8.98
CA PRO A 166 -2.01 9.28 9.94
C PRO A 166 -0.89 8.32 10.39
N PHE A 167 0.35 8.81 10.46
CA PHE A 167 1.52 8.01 10.81
C PHE A 167 1.37 7.28 12.16
N GLY A 168 0.83 7.95 13.18
CA GLY A 168 0.58 7.34 14.49
C GLY A 168 -0.37 6.14 14.41
N LEU A 169 -1.36 6.18 13.52
CA LEU A 169 -2.23 5.03 13.27
C LEU A 169 -1.47 3.92 12.54
N SER A 170 -0.59 4.25 11.58
CA SER A 170 0.21 3.24 10.87
C SER A 170 1.11 2.42 11.81
N LEU A 171 1.66 3.05 12.87
CA LEU A 171 2.46 2.38 13.90
C LEU A 171 1.62 1.41 14.74
N TYR A 172 0.37 1.77 15.05
CA TYR A 172 -0.56 0.86 15.73
C TYR A 172 -0.81 -0.41 14.90
N TRP A 173 -0.91 -0.28 13.58
CA TRP A 173 -1.06 -1.41 12.67
C TRP A 173 0.22 -2.23 12.52
N LEU A 174 1.41 -1.62 12.60
CA LEU A 174 2.67 -2.36 12.65
C LEU A 174 2.75 -3.28 13.89
N GLY A 175 2.18 -2.85 15.03
CA GLY A 175 2.14 -3.66 16.25
C GLY A 175 1.09 -4.79 16.26
N ARG A 176 0.05 -4.72 15.43
CA ARG A 176 -1.04 -5.73 15.37
C ARG A 176 -1.13 -6.52 14.05
N GLY A 177 -0.62 -5.98 12.96
CA GLY A 177 -0.96 -6.39 11.59
C GLY A 177 0.18 -7.06 10.81
N THR A 178 1.35 -7.26 11.42
CA THR A 178 2.43 -8.07 10.84
C THR A 178 2.41 -9.52 11.31
N ALA A 179 1.64 -9.85 12.35
CA ALA A 179 1.50 -11.23 12.84
C ALA A 179 0.73 -12.14 11.85
N ASP A 180 -0.07 -11.56 10.94
CA ASP A 180 -0.97 -12.31 10.05
C ASP A 180 -0.65 -12.14 8.54
N CYS A 181 0.60 -12.37 8.11
CA CYS A 181 0.83 -12.90 6.75
C CYS A 181 0.55 -14.41 6.72
N ALA A 182 -0.44 -14.84 7.50
CA ALA A 182 -0.34 -16.05 8.32
C ALA A 182 -0.18 -17.31 7.49
N THR A 183 0.76 -18.14 7.97
CA THR A 183 1.21 -19.45 7.49
C THR A 183 2.06 -19.39 6.23
N ARG A 184 3.40 -19.53 6.38
CA ARG A 184 4.05 -20.86 6.29
C ARG A 184 3.31 -21.68 5.26
N SER A 185 3.84 -21.73 4.04
CA SER A 185 3.61 -22.83 3.12
C SER A 185 3.54 -24.12 3.94
N ALA A 186 2.35 -24.71 4.07
CA ALA A 186 2.28 -26.09 4.51
C ALA A 186 2.99 -26.87 3.40
N GLU A 187 4.23 -27.25 3.68
CA GLU A 187 4.85 -28.43 3.11
C GLU A 187 4.00 -29.67 3.41
#